data_AF-A0A3D1IFY6-F1
#
_entry.id   AF-A0A3D1IFY6-F1
#
_cell.length_a   1.000
_cell.length_b   1.000
_cell.length_c   1.000
_cell.angle_alpha   90.00
_cell.angle_beta   90.00
_cell.angle_gamma   90.00
#
_symmetry.space_group_name_H-M   'P 1'
#
loop_
_entity.id
_entity.type
_entity.pdbx_description
1 polymer ?
#
loop_
_entity_poly.entity_id
_entity_poly.type
_entity_poly.pdbx_seq_one_letter_code
_entity_poly.pdbx_strand_id
1 'polypeptide(L)'
;MVSGMSSARSDARMRLVMASESDGTSGSAGSVGARLRAAREARQISLQQIATTTKISVSALEALEQTNLSRLPGGIFTRAFVRAYATEVGLDPEETMRDFMVEVDEAQVADSASADAE
;
A
#
# COMPACT_ATOMS: atom_id res chain seq x y z
N MET A 1 -9.15 -46.80 42.42
CA MET A 1 -7.73 -46.62 42.07
C MET A 1 -7.47 -47.34 40.75
N VAL A 2 -7.59 -46.66 39.61
CA VAL A 2 -7.14 -47.19 38.32
C VAL A 2 -6.19 -46.17 37.70
N SER A 3 -4.99 -46.64 37.47
CA SER A 3 -3.89 -45.95 36.81
C SER A 3 -4.05 -46.13 35.30
N GLY A 4 -3.71 -45.11 34.52
CA GLY A 4 -3.79 -45.16 33.07
C GLY A 4 -3.25 -43.88 32.45
N MET A 5 -1.93 -43.73 32.47
CA MET A 5 -1.18 -42.63 31.85
C MET A 5 -1.58 -42.45 30.38
N SER A 6 -2.02 -41.24 30.05
CA SER A 6 -2.31 -40.78 28.70
C SER A 6 -1.04 -40.64 27.88
N SER A 7 -0.90 -41.56 26.93
CA SER A 7 -0.41 -41.37 25.55
C SER A 7 0.65 -40.30 25.30
N ALA A 8 1.90 -40.76 25.17
CA ALA A 8 2.92 -40.08 24.40
C ALA A 8 2.61 -40.22 22.89
N ARG A 9 2.51 -39.10 22.17
CA ARG A 9 2.91 -39.01 20.77
C ARG A 9 3.56 -37.66 20.54
N SER A 10 4.89 -37.70 20.50
CA SER A 10 5.72 -36.68 19.86
C SER A 10 5.31 -36.57 18.41
N ASP A 11 4.76 -35.43 18.02
CA ASP A 11 4.51 -35.13 16.62
C ASP A 11 5.43 -33.97 16.18
N ALA A 12 6.26 -34.32 15.21
CA ALA A 12 6.94 -33.51 14.22
C ALA A 12 7.19 -32.03 14.54
N ARG A 13 8.47 -31.74 14.86
CA ARG A 13 9.11 -30.47 14.48
C ARG A 13 9.17 -30.37 12.95
N MET A 14 8.07 -29.96 12.33
CA MET A 14 8.08 -29.50 10.94
C MET A 14 8.46 -28.02 10.95
N ARG A 15 9.77 -27.78 10.86
CA ARG A 15 10.35 -26.46 10.61
C ARG A 15 10.10 -26.13 9.14
N LEU A 16 8.95 -25.53 8.84
CA LEU A 16 8.68 -24.97 7.52
C LEU A 16 9.11 -23.51 7.53
N VAL A 17 10.31 -23.27 7.00
CA VAL A 17 10.78 -21.96 6.57
C VAL A 17 9.82 -21.50 5.46
N MET A 18 8.89 -20.61 5.81
CA MET A 18 8.15 -19.84 4.83
C MET A 18 8.93 -18.56 4.58
N ALA A 19 9.32 -18.38 3.32
CA ALA A 19 10.04 -17.24 2.80
C ALA A 19 9.34 -15.94 3.19
N SER A 20 9.98 -15.20 4.09
CA SER A 20 9.63 -13.82 4.43
C SER A 20 10.25 -12.92 3.39
N GLU A 21 9.56 -12.71 2.27
CA GLU A 21 9.66 -11.49 1.46
C GLU A 21 8.28 -11.21 0.86
N SER A 22 7.37 -10.74 1.72
CA SER A 22 6.18 -10.03 1.27
C SER A 22 6.30 -8.59 1.73
N ASP A 23 7.33 -7.89 1.25
CA ASP A 23 7.38 -6.44 1.33
C ASP A 23 6.59 -5.85 0.17
N GLY A 24 5.27 -6.03 0.29
CA GLY A 24 4.30 -5.34 -0.53
C GLY A 24 3.36 -4.68 0.46
N THR A 25 3.57 -3.37 0.70
CA THR A 25 2.59 -2.48 1.32
C THR A 25 1.21 -2.81 0.78
N SER A 26 0.49 -3.66 1.50
CA SER A 26 -0.89 -3.96 1.25
C SER A 26 -1.60 -2.68 1.64
N GLY A 27 -1.94 -1.86 0.64
CA GLY A 27 -2.57 -0.57 0.84
C GLY A 27 -3.66 -0.71 1.90
N SER A 28 -3.46 -0.06 3.05
CA SER A 28 -4.44 -0.08 4.13
C SER A 28 -5.79 0.32 3.54
N ALA A 29 -6.88 -0.37 3.88
CA ALA A 29 -8.20 -0.07 3.31
C ALA A 29 -8.66 1.39 3.56
N GLY A 30 -8.01 2.11 4.47
CA GLY A 30 -8.20 3.54 4.72
C GLY A 30 -7.18 4.49 4.06
N SER A 31 -6.20 3.98 3.31
CA SER A 31 -5.17 4.81 2.68
C SER A 31 -5.72 5.68 1.56
N VAL A 32 -4.99 6.75 1.25
CA VAL A 32 -5.29 7.57 0.07
C VAL A 32 -5.18 6.77 -1.23
N GLY A 33 -4.23 5.83 -1.32
CA GLY A 33 -4.11 4.91 -2.46
C GLY A 33 -5.36 4.04 -2.65
N ALA A 34 -5.89 3.49 -1.56
CA ALA A 34 -7.13 2.72 -1.58
C ALA A 34 -8.34 3.59 -1.96
N ARG A 35 -8.42 4.83 -1.46
CA ARG A 35 -9.46 5.81 -1.84
C ARG A 35 -9.44 6.15 -3.33
N LEU A 36 -8.26 6.39 -3.90
CA LEU A 36 -8.09 6.64 -5.35
C LEU A 36 -8.58 5.46 -6.19
N ARG A 37 -8.18 4.24 -5.81
CA ARG A 37 -8.63 3.01 -6.45
C ARG A 37 -10.15 2.85 -6.38
N ALA A 38 -10.74 3.01 -5.20
CA ALA A 38 -12.17 2.88 -5.00
C ALA A 38 -12.96 3.90 -5.84
N ALA A 39 -12.51 5.15 -5.89
CA ALA A 39 -13.13 6.19 -6.72
C ALA A 39 -13.04 5.87 -8.21
N ARG A 40 -11.90 5.34 -8.67
CA ARG A 40 -11.71 4.88 -10.05
C ARG A 40 -12.67 3.74 -10.39
N GLU A 41 -12.73 2.72 -9.55
CA GLU A 41 -13.56 1.53 -9.76
C GLU A 41 -15.05 1.88 -9.72
N ALA A 42 -15.49 2.76 -8.82
CA ALA A 42 -16.87 3.25 -8.75
C ALA A 42 -17.31 3.98 -10.04
N ARG A 43 -16.36 4.63 -10.72
CA ARG A 43 -16.59 5.28 -12.01
C ARG A 43 -16.37 4.37 -13.22
N GLN A 44 -15.94 3.13 -12.99
CA GLN A 44 -15.61 2.15 -14.05
C GLN A 44 -14.55 2.67 -15.04
N ILE A 45 -13.61 3.49 -14.58
CA ILE A 45 -12.50 3.99 -15.40
C ILE A 45 -11.31 3.03 -15.27
N SER A 46 -10.70 2.65 -16.38
CA SER A 46 -9.48 1.84 -16.38
C SER A 46 -8.23 2.70 -16.13
N LEU A 47 -7.18 2.09 -15.57
CA LEU A 47 -5.88 2.76 -15.44
C LEU A 47 -5.32 3.22 -16.80
N GLN A 48 -5.58 2.46 -17.87
CA GLN A 48 -5.18 2.82 -19.24
C GLN A 48 -5.83 4.13 -19.72
N GLN A 49 -7.10 4.36 -19.39
CA GLN A 49 -7.80 5.59 -19.74
C GLN A 49 -7.19 6.80 -19.01
N ILE A 50 -6.96 6.67 -17.70
CA ILE A 50 -6.32 7.72 -16.90
C ILE A 50 -4.92 8.01 -17.41
N ALA A 51 -4.13 6.97 -17.70
CA ALA A 51 -2.80 7.12 -18.28
C ALA A 51 -2.82 7.87 -19.61
N THR A 52 -3.81 7.59 -20.46
CA THR A 52 -3.97 8.24 -21.76
C THR A 52 -4.25 9.74 -21.61
N THR A 53 -5.12 10.14 -20.67
CA THR A 53 -5.49 11.54 -20.42
C THR A 53 -4.37 12.31 -19.72
N THR A 54 -3.81 11.74 -18.65
CA THR A 54 -2.87 12.43 -17.75
C THR A 54 -1.41 12.34 -18.18
N LYS A 55 -1.08 11.41 -19.09
CA LYS A 55 0.29 11.04 -19.46
C LYS A 55 1.12 10.44 -18.32
N ILE A 56 0.48 10.01 -17.26
CA ILE A 56 1.09 9.23 -16.18
C ILE A 56 1.12 7.77 -16.60
N SER A 57 2.22 7.05 -16.39
CA SER A 57 2.30 5.64 -16.75
C SER A 57 1.36 4.79 -15.89
N VAL A 58 0.83 3.69 -16.44
CA VAL A 58 0.00 2.74 -15.68
C VAL A 58 0.73 2.22 -14.45
N SER A 59 2.02 1.92 -14.57
CA SER A 59 2.87 1.49 -13.44
C SER A 59 2.91 2.52 -12.30
N ALA A 60 2.97 3.82 -12.62
CA ALA A 60 2.94 4.87 -11.60
C ALA A 60 1.55 5.01 -10.97
N LEU A 61 0.47 4.83 -11.73
CA LEU A 61 -0.89 4.84 -11.18
C LEU A 61 -1.13 3.62 -10.26
N GLU A 62 -0.64 2.44 -10.64
CA GLU A 62 -0.66 1.24 -9.78
C GLU A 62 0.13 1.46 -8.49
N ALA A 63 1.30 2.09 -8.59
CA ALA A 63 2.11 2.43 -7.44
C ALA A 63 1.38 3.40 -6.49
N LEU A 64 0.62 4.37 -7.02
CA LEU A 64 -0.22 5.25 -6.20
C LEU A 64 -1.34 4.47 -5.48
N GLU A 65 -2.03 3.55 -6.16
CA GLU A 65 -3.07 2.72 -5.53
C GLU A 65 -2.53 1.83 -4.41
N GLN A 66 -1.27 1.42 -4.52
CA GLN A 66 -0.57 0.57 -3.55
C GLN A 66 0.22 1.36 -2.49
N THR A 67 0.20 2.69 -2.54
CA THR A 67 1.08 3.57 -1.73
C THR A 67 2.56 3.14 -1.83
N ASN A 68 3.00 2.65 -3.00
CA ASN A 68 4.36 2.17 -3.22
C ASN A 68 5.27 3.31 -3.70
N LEU A 69 5.85 4.03 -2.74
CA LEU A 69 6.69 5.20 -3.00
C LEU A 69 7.98 4.86 -3.76
N SER A 70 8.53 3.65 -3.55
CA SER A 70 9.76 3.20 -4.20
C SER A 70 9.65 3.09 -5.73
N ARG A 71 8.41 3.03 -6.25
CA ARG A 71 8.11 3.00 -7.69
C ARG A 71 7.71 4.36 -8.27
N LEU A 72 7.69 5.40 -7.45
CA LEU A 72 7.38 6.76 -7.86
C LEU A 72 8.67 7.58 -8.02
N PRO A 73 8.70 8.56 -8.94
CA PRO A 73 9.85 9.45 -9.13
C PRO A 73 10.12 10.38 -7.93
N GLY A 74 9.28 10.36 -6.89
CA GLY A 74 9.44 11.18 -5.68
C GLY A 74 9.14 12.67 -5.89
N GLY A 75 9.36 13.46 -4.84
CA GLY A 75 9.35 14.92 -4.85
C GLY A 75 8.11 15.55 -5.50
N ILE A 76 8.34 16.58 -6.33
CA ILE A 76 7.27 17.35 -6.98
C ILE A 76 6.39 16.52 -7.93
N PHE A 77 6.94 15.46 -8.52
CA PHE A 77 6.22 14.63 -9.50
C PHE A 77 5.17 13.76 -8.82
N THR A 78 5.47 13.21 -7.65
CA THR A 78 4.49 12.42 -6.88
C THR A 78 3.27 13.27 -6.54
N ARG A 79 3.49 14.51 -6.09
CA ARG A 79 2.40 15.47 -5.79
C ARG A 79 1.56 15.78 -7.03
N ALA A 80 2.20 16.00 -8.18
CA ALA A 80 1.51 16.23 -9.44
C ALA A 80 0.67 15.02 -9.87
N PHE A 81 1.19 13.80 -9.69
CA PHE A 81 0.48 12.58 -10.06
C PHE A 81 -0.77 12.35 -9.19
N VAL A 82 -0.67 12.56 -7.88
CA VAL A 82 -1.81 12.45 -6.97
C VAL A 82 -2.93 13.42 -7.37
N ARG A 83 -2.59 14.70 -7.63
CA ARG A 83 -3.56 15.71 -8.07
C ARG A 83 -4.23 15.36 -9.39
N ALA A 84 -3.45 14.94 -10.38
CA ALA A 84 -3.96 14.56 -11.69
C ALA A 84 -4.89 13.35 -11.58
N TYR A 85 -4.51 12.32 -10.82
CA TYR A 85 -5.35 11.14 -10.62
C TYR A 85 -6.64 11.51 -9.88
N ALA A 86 -6.56 12.24 -8.76
CA ALA A 86 -7.71 12.71 -8.01
C ALA A 86 -8.72 13.46 -8.90
N THR A 87 -8.23 14.33 -9.78
CA THR A 87 -9.06 15.06 -10.74
C THR A 87 -9.83 14.12 -11.68
N GLU A 88 -9.17 13.13 -12.28
CA GLU A 88 -9.80 12.16 -13.20
C GLU A 88 -10.88 11.31 -12.51
N VAL A 89 -10.69 10.99 -11.22
CA VAL A 89 -11.67 10.21 -10.44
C VAL A 89 -12.70 11.07 -9.71
N GLY A 90 -12.63 12.40 -9.83
CA GLY A 90 -13.60 13.33 -9.23
C GLY A 90 -13.45 13.52 -7.73
N LEU A 91 -12.26 13.29 -7.18
CA LEU A 91 -11.89 13.68 -5.82
C LEU A 91 -11.32 15.12 -5.83
N ASP A 92 -11.30 15.78 -4.67
CA ASP A 92 -10.63 17.07 -4.53
C ASP A 92 -9.10 16.87 -4.63
N PRO A 93 -8.41 17.50 -5.60
CA PRO A 93 -6.99 17.24 -5.84
C PRO A 93 -6.09 17.79 -4.73
N GLU A 94 -6.45 18.90 -4.08
CA GLU A 94 -5.63 19.52 -3.04
C GLU A 94 -5.80 18.83 -1.69
N GLU A 95 -7.01 18.40 -1.35
CA GLU A 95 -7.28 17.55 -0.19
C GLU A 95 -6.58 16.20 -0.35
N THR A 96 -6.79 15.51 -1.47
CA THR A 96 -6.19 14.19 -1.71
C THR A 96 -4.66 14.24 -1.68
N MET A 97 -4.05 15.28 -2.26
CA MET A 97 -2.60 15.47 -2.22
C MET A 97 -2.09 15.77 -0.82
N ARG A 98 -2.78 16.59 -0.03
CA ARG A 98 -2.40 16.86 1.36
C ARG A 98 -2.46 15.60 2.22
N ASP A 99 -3.57 14.87 2.15
CA ASP A 99 -3.74 13.62 2.88
C ASP A 99 -2.64 12.62 2.52
N PHE A 100 -2.30 12.50 1.22
CA PHE A 100 -1.24 11.60 0.77
C PHE A 100 0.12 11.97 1.36
N MET A 101 0.46 13.26 1.43
CA MET A 101 1.73 13.71 2.00
C MET A 101 1.79 13.45 3.51
N VAL A 102 0.69 13.65 4.24
CA VAL A 102 0.62 13.33 5.67
C VAL A 102 0.83 11.83 5.89
N GLU A 103 0.14 10.98 5.13
CA GLU A 103 0.27 9.52 5.24
C GLU A 103 1.71 9.05 4.94
N VAL A 104 2.36 9.64 3.93
CA VAL A 104 3.74 9.34 3.57
C VAL A 104 4.73 9.79 4.64
N ASP A 105 4.59 11.01 5.15
CA ASP A 105 5.47 11.53 6.19
C ASP A 105 5.36 10.69 7.49
N GLU A 106 4.15 10.32 7.90
CA GLU A 106 3.91 9.44 9.06
C GLU A 106 4.54 8.05 8.88
N ALA A 107 4.46 7.48 7.67
CA ALA A 107 5.10 6.21 7.36
C ALA A 107 6.63 6.28 7.44
N GLN A 108 7.25 7.38 7.01
CA GLN A 108 8.71 7.56 7.12
C GLN A 108 9.19 7.77 8.57
N VAL A 109 8.37 8.41 9.41
CA VAL A 109 8.68 8.59 10.85
C VAL A 109 8.60 7.27 11.60
N ALA A 110 7.62 6.42 11.28
CA ALA A 110 7.49 5.10 11.89
C ALA A 110 8.66 4.15 11.54
N ASP A 111 9.14 4.19 10.30
CA ASP A 111 10.27 3.39 9.84
C ASP A 111 11.59 3.79 10.53
N SER A 112 11.86 5.09 10.63
CA SER A 112 13.08 5.62 11.28
C SER A 112 13.13 5.40 12.80
N ALA A 113 11.99 5.48 13.50
CA ALA A 113 11.93 5.22 14.94
C ALA A 113 12.22 3.75 15.32
N SER A 114 12.15 2.82 14.38
CA SER A 114 12.47 1.41 14.61
C SER A 114 13.98 1.10 14.60
N ALA A 115 14.81 2.00 14.06
CA ALA A 115 16.24 1.79 13.87
C ALA A 115 17.13 2.26 15.04
N ASP A 116 16.65 3.18 15.89
CA ASP A 116 17.42 3.77 17.01
C ASP A 116 17.32 2.98 18.34
N ALA A 117 16.70 1.79 18.33
CA ALA A 117 16.47 0.98 19.53
C ALA A 117 17.47 -0.18 19.75
N GLU A 118 18.57 -0.24 18.99
CA GLU A 118 19.62 -1.27 19.14
C GLU A 118 20.90 -0.75 19.83
#